data_AF-A0A3D0PZR7-F1
#
_entry.id   AF-A0A3D0PZR7-F1
#
_cell.length_a   1.000
_cell.length_b   1.000
_cell.length_c   1.000
_cell.angle_alpha   90.00
_cell.angle_beta   90.00
_cell.angle_gamma   90.00
#
_symmetry.space_group_name_H-M   'P 1'
#
loop_
_entity.id
_entity.type
_entity.pdbx_description
1 polymer ?
#
loop_
_entity_poly.entity_id
_entity_poly.type
_entity_poly.pdbx_seq_one_letter_code
_entity_poly.pdbx_strand_id
1 'polypeptide(L)'
;DKLPENGMADIVCPDCGTRGKWTEPRDFNMMLRTHLGPVEDENSLHYLRPETAQGIFVDFKNVMTSSRKKPPFGIANMGKSFRNEITPGNFIFRVREFEQMELEFFCKPG
;
A
#
# COMPACT_ATOMS: atom_id res chain seq x y z
N ASP A 1 -4.02 -22.19 -13.83
CA ASP A 1 -3.97 -21.18 -14.90
C ASP A 1 -2.74 -21.37 -15.76
N LYS A 2 -2.92 -21.77 -17.02
CA LYS A 2 -1.81 -21.85 -17.98
C LYS A 2 -1.56 -20.46 -18.55
N LEU A 3 -0.33 -19.98 -18.46
CA LEU A 3 0.08 -18.80 -19.20
C LEU A 3 -0.04 -19.06 -20.72
N PRO A 4 -0.45 -18.08 -21.52
CA PRO A 4 -0.55 -18.22 -22.97
C PRO A 4 0.78 -18.60 -23.61
N GLU A 5 0.76 -19.53 -24.57
CA GLU A 5 1.96 -20.09 -25.21
C GLU A 5 2.81 -19.03 -25.93
N ASN A 6 2.18 -17.98 -26.50
CA ASN A 6 2.88 -16.85 -27.13
C ASN A 6 2.85 -15.57 -26.28
N GLY A 7 2.67 -15.68 -24.96
CA GLY A 7 2.67 -14.53 -24.04
C GLY A 7 1.53 -13.54 -24.30
N MET A 8 1.81 -12.24 -24.21
CA MET A 8 0.78 -11.20 -24.40
C MET A 8 0.18 -11.17 -25.81
N ALA A 9 0.81 -11.79 -26.81
CA ALA A 9 0.31 -11.80 -28.19
C ALA A 9 -1.05 -12.52 -28.32
N ASP A 10 -1.28 -13.55 -27.50
CA ASP A 10 -2.51 -14.35 -27.52
C ASP A 10 -3.64 -13.72 -26.68
N ILE A 11 -3.33 -12.70 -25.87
CA ILE A 11 -4.31 -12.04 -25.01
C ILE A 11 -5.13 -11.05 -25.84
N VAL A 12 -6.45 -11.20 -25.82
CA VAL A 12 -7.38 -10.30 -26.50
C VAL A 12 -7.84 -9.22 -25.53
N CYS A 13 -7.83 -7.95 -25.95
CA CYS A 13 -8.48 -6.90 -25.19
C CYS A 13 -9.99 -7.17 -25.10
N PRO A 14 -10.57 -7.32 -23.90
CA PRO A 14 -11.98 -7.67 -23.74
C PRO A 14 -12.92 -6.57 -24.24
N ASP A 15 -12.49 -5.31 -24.26
CA ASP A 15 -13.32 -4.18 -24.64
C ASP A 15 -13.30 -3.87 -26.14
N CYS A 16 -12.18 -4.11 -26.83
CA CYS A 16 -12.02 -3.72 -28.25
C CYS A 16 -11.56 -4.84 -29.19
N GLY A 17 -11.30 -6.04 -28.69
CA GLY A 17 -10.96 -7.22 -29.51
C GLY A 17 -9.55 -7.21 -30.12
N THR A 18 -8.73 -6.19 -29.84
CA THR A 18 -7.36 -6.08 -30.36
C THR A 18 -6.46 -7.18 -29.79
N ARG A 19 -5.63 -7.79 -30.65
CA ARG A 19 -4.62 -8.81 -30.31
C ARG A 19 -3.22 -8.33 -30.64
N GLY A 20 -2.21 -8.78 -29.88
CA GLY A 20 -0.80 -8.51 -30.19
C GLY A 20 -0.34 -7.05 -30.12
N LYS A 21 -1.17 -6.14 -29.58
CA LYS A 21 -0.82 -4.72 -29.39
C LYS A 21 -0.68 -4.31 -27.93
N TRP A 22 -0.58 -5.27 -27.01
CA TRP A 22 -0.29 -4.96 -25.62
C TRP A 22 1.14 -4.45 -25.48
N THR A 23 1.32 -3.48 -24.59
CA THR A 23 2.66 -3.13 -24.12
C THR A 23 3.12 -4.16 -23.11
N GLU A 24 4.43 -4.28 -22.91
CA GLU A 24 4.98 -5.05 -21.81
C GLU A 24 4.38 -4.60 -20.46
N PRO A 25 4.10 -5.54 -19.54
CA PRO A 25 3.60 -5.20 -18.22
C PRO A 25 4.64 -4.35 -17.48
N ARG A 26 4.14 -3.40 -16.69
CA ARG A 26 4.97 -2.48 -15.90
C ARG A 26 4.48 -2.49 -14.48
N ASP A 27 5.43 -2.43 -13.56
CA ASP A 27 5.11 -2.24 -12.16
C ASP A 27 4.58 -0.83 -11.94
N PHE A 28 3.50 -0.75 -11.20
CA PHE A 28 2.87 0.51 -10.82
C PHE A 28 2.91 0.64 -9.31
N ASN A 29 3.51 1.73 -8.82
CA ASN A 29 3.55 2.00 -7.39
C ASN A 29 2.16 2.44 -6.92
N MET A 30 1.60 1.67 -5.99
CA MET A 30 0.28 1.91 -5.41
C MET A 30 0.30 2.94 -4.28
N MET A 31 1.44 3.53 -3.92
CA MET A 31 1.51 4.63 -2.96
C MET A 31 1.22 5.95 -3.65
N LEU A 32 0.48 6.82 -2.97
CA LEU A 32 0.25 8.19 -3.43
C LEU A 32 1.44 9.06 -3.04
N ARG A 33 2.10 9.63 -4.04
CA ARG A 33 3.22 10.58 -3.88
C ARG A 33 2.72 12.02 -3.73
N THR A 34 3.42 12.81 -2.95
CA THR A 34 3.23 14.26 -2.78
C THR A 34 4.58 14.93 -2.55
N HIS A 35 4.66 16.25 -2.68
CA HIS A 35 5.85 17.02 -2.33
C HIS A 35 5.58 17.93 -1.13
N LEU A 36 6.43 17.88 -0.11
CA LEU A 36 6.35 18.75 1.07
C LEU A 36 7.40 19.85 1.00
N GLY A 37 6.93 21.11 0.92
CA GLY A 37 7.78 22.28 0.87
C GLY A 37 7.49 23.16 -0.35
N PRO A 38 8.16 24.33 -0.45
CA PRO A 38 7.90 25.29 -1.53
C PRO A 38 8.52 24.87 -2.88
N VAL A 39 9.46 23.93 -2.88
CA VAL A 39 10.17 23.45 -4.07
C VAL A 39 9.96 21.95 -4.21
N GLU A 40 9.54 21.52 -5.39
CA GLU A 40 9.42 20.11 -5.76
C GLU A 40 10.80 19.59 -6.17
N ASP A 41 11.45 18.83 -5.28
CA ASP A 41 12.72 18.16 -5.50
C ASP A 41 12.69 16.76 -4.85
N GLU A 42 13.75 15.97 -5.02
CA GLU A 42 13.79 14.62 -4.45
C GLU A 42 13.76 14.59 -2.92
N ASN A 43 14.21 15.65 -2.24
CA ASN A 43 14.16 15.75 -0.78
C ASN A 43 12.76 16.11 -0.28
N SER A 44 11.94 16.74 -1.11
CA SER A 44 10.54 17.03 -0.79
C SER A 44 9.60 15.89 -1.13
N LEU A 45 10.04 14.82 -1.78
CA LEU A 45 9.21 13.65 -2.10
C LEU A 45 8.74 12.92 -0.83
N HIS A 46 7.44 12.89 -0.63
CA HIS A 46 6.78 12.19 0.47
C HIS A 46 5.63 11.31 -0.05
N TYR A 47 5.15 10.40 0.80
CA TYR A 47 4.06 9.50 0.46
C TYR A 47 2.95 9.59 1.49
N LEU A 48 1.71 9.53 1.01
CA LEU A 48 0.59 9.21 1.89
C LEU A 48 0.68 7.73 2.25
N ARG A 49 0.62 7.44 3.54
CA ARG A 49 0.81 6.08 4.06
C ARG A 49 -0.22 5.11 3.46
N PRO A 50 0.20 3.94 2.96
CA PRO A 50 -0.72 2.92 2.43
C PRO A 50 -1.33 2.01 3.50
N GLU A 51 -0.87 2.14 4.75
CA GLU A 51 -1.30 1.41 5.95
C GLU A 51 -0.99 2.22 7.22
N THR A 52 -1.48 1.79 8.40
CA THR A 52 -1.22 2.48 9.68
C THR A 52 -0.09 1.85 10.51
N ALA A 53 0.28 0.60 10.22
CA ALA A 53 1.28 -0.18 10.94
C ALA A 53 2.69 0.45 10.99
N GLN A 54 3.13 1.10 9.91
CA GLN A 54 4.47 1.71 9.85
C GLN A 54 4.71 2.70 11.00
N GLY A 55 3.70 3.51 11.35
CA GLY A 55 3.81 4.44 12.49
C GLY A 55 4.03 3.71 13.81
N ILE A 56 3.35 2.57 14.00
CA ILE A 56 3.48 1.73 15.19
C ILE A 56 4.91 1.19 15.32
N PHE A 57 5.53 0.77 14.21
CA PHE A 57 6.90 0.25 14.23
C PHE A 57 7.94 1.34 14.51
N VAL A 58 7.79 2.53 13.91
CA VAL A 58 8.67 3.68 14.18
C VAL A 58 8.64 4.06 15.67
N ASP A 59 7.45 4.05 16.28
CA ASP A 59 7.25 4.44 17.68
C ASP A 59 7.39 3.31 18.70
N PHE A 60 7.73 2.09 18.28
CA PHE A 60 7.82 0.92 19.18
C PHE A 60 8.62 1.20 20.46
N LYS A 61 9.84 1.77 20.31
CA LYS A 61 10.73 2.07 21.45
C LYS A 61 10.19 3.19 22.35
N ASN A 62 9.57 4.20 21.75
CA ASN A 62 8.97 5.32 22.48
C ASN A 62 7.80 4.83 23.35
N VAL A 63 6.89 4.05 22.76
CA VAL A 63 5.72 3.49 23.47
C VAL A 63 6.13 2.47 24.53
N MET A 64 7.08 1.59 24.22
CA MET A 64 7.61 0.60 25.17
C MET A 64 8.20 1.29 26.41
N THR A 65 8.98 2.35 26.20
CA THR A 65 9.67 3.09 27.27
C THR A 65 8.69 3.90 28.11
N SER A 66 7.81 4.68 27.49
CA SER A 66 6.85 5.55 28.20
C SER A 66 5.77 4.75 28.94
N SER A 67 5.30 3.65 28.35
CA SER A 67 4.28 2.78 28.95
C SER A 67 4.86 1.76 29.93
N ARG A 68 6.19 1.70 30.07
CA ARG A 68 6.94 0.74 30.91
C ARG A 68 6.52 -0.71 30.65
N LYS A 69 6.25 -1.05 29.38
CA LYS A 69 5.87 -2.40 28.95
C LYS A 69 7.10 -3.17 28.49
N LYS A 70 7.02 -4.50 28.57
CA LYS A 70 7.95 -5.44 27.93
C LYS A 70 7.12 -6.39 27.09
N PRO A 71 7.63 -6.92 25.96
CA PRO A 71 6.93 -7.98 25.23
C PRO A 71 6.55 -9.14 26.17
N PRO A 72 5.31 -9.65 26.11
CA PRO A 72 4.30 -9.33 25.11
C PRO A 72 3.49 -8.05 25.41
N PHE A 73 3.31 -7.19 24.40
CA PHE A 73 2.38 -6.06 24.43
C PHE A 73 1.94 -5.67 23.02
N GLY A 74 0.79 -5.02 22.90
CA GLY A 74 0.26 -4.54 21.62
C GLY A 74 0.13 -3.02 21.55
N ILE A 75 0.21 -2.49 20.35
CA ILE A 75 -0.10 -1.09 20.03
C ILE A 75 -1.16 -1.11 18.94
N ALA A 76 -2.29 -0.44 19.18
CA ALA A 76 -3.38 -0.33 18.22
C ALA A 76 -3.49 1.09 17.68
N ASN A 77 -3.86 1.22 16.41
CA ASN A 77 -4.15 2.50 15.79
C ASN A 77 -5.40 2.41 14.91
N MET A 78 -6.15 3.50 14.85
CA MET A 78 -7.23 3.70 13.90
C MET A 78 -6.89 4.94 13.07
N GLY A 79 -6.96 4.81 11.75
CA GLY A 79 -6.79 5.98 10.91
C GLY A 79 -6.85 5.71 9.42
N LYS A 80 -6.75 6.81 8.67
CA LYS A 80 -6.80 6.79 7.21
C LYS A 80 -5.53 6.21 6.60
N SER A 81 -5.72 5.50 5.49
CA SER A 81 -4.70 4.96 4.61
C SER A 81 -5.09 5.17 3.16
N PHE A 82 -4.08 5.23 2.29
CA PHE A 82 -4.25 5.63 0.91
C PHE A 82 -3.59 4.65 -0.06
N ARG A 83 -4.37 4.16 -1.03
CA ARG A 83 -3.86 3.28 -2.09
C ARG A 83 -4.25 3.84 -3.44
N ASN A 84 -3.27 3.99 -4.34
CA ASN A 84 -3.43 4.53 -5.68
C ASN A 84 -4.08 3.49 -6.61
N GLU A 85 -5.30 3.08 -6.29
CA GLU A 85 -6.03 2.04 -6.99
C GLU A 85 -6.26 2.41 -8.45
N ILE A 86 -5.76 1.55 -9.35
CA ILE A 86 -5.78 1.76 -10.81
C ILE A 86 -7.22 1.76 -11.32
N THR A 87 -8.02 0.79 -10.89
CA THR A 87 -9.43 0.66 -11.25
C THR A 87 -10.28 0.61 -9.99
N PRO A 88 -10.72 1.76 -9.45
CA PRO A 88 -11.71 1.81 -8.39
C PRO A 88 -12.98 1.09 -8.83
N GLY A 89 -13.63 0.36 -7.93
CA GLY A 89 -14.78 -0.46 -8.29
C GLY A 89 -15.40 -1.16 -7.09
N ASN A 90 -16.59 -1.74 -7.28
CA ASN A 90 -17.32 -2.46 -6.23
C ASN A 90 -17.54 -1.60 -4.97
N PHE A 91 -17.96 -0.34 -5.16
CA PHE A 91 -18.32 0.60 -4.09
C PHE A 91 -17.23 0.72 -3.01
N ILE A 92 -17.45 0.21 -1.80
CA ILE A 92 -16.49 0.28 -0.68
C ILE A 92 -15.31 -0.69 -0.78
N PHE A 93 -15.34 -1.67 -1.69
CA PHE A 93 -14.32 -2.73 -1.72
C PHE A 93 -13.00 -2.28 -2.37
N ARG A 94 -13.02 -1.32 -3.30
CA ARG A 94 -11.81 -0.79 -3.95
C ARG A 94 -11.90 0.73 -4.05
N VAL A 95 -11.39 1.39 -3.01
CA VAL A 95 -11.34 2.85 -2.86
C VAL A 95 -9.89 3.31 -2.67
N ARG A 96 -9.62 4.59 -2.96
CA ARG A 96 -8.28 5.18 -2.81
C ARG A 96 -7.96 5.71 -1.42
N GLU A 97 -8.99 5.98 -0.64
CA GLU A 97 -8.91 6.43 0.75
C GLU A 97 -9.87 5.57 1.57
N PHE A 98 -9.38 5.02 2.68
CA PHE A 98 -10.17 4.22 3.60
C PHE A 98 -9.58 4.32 5.01
N GLU A 99 -10.37 3.90 5.99
CA GLU A 99 -9.95 3.84 7.39
C GLU A 99 -9.65 2.40 7.78
N GLN A 100 -8.56 2.22 8.53
CA GLN A 100 -8.14 0.92 9.05
C GLN A 100 -8.05 0.96 10.56
N MET A 101 -8.32 -0.18 11.17
CA MET A 101 -8.07 -0.45 12.58
C MET A 101 -7.03 -1.57 12.64
N GLU A 102 -5.80 -1.25 13.02
CA GLU A 102 -4.68 -2.20 13.05
C GLU A 102 -4.16 -2.35 14.49
N LEU A 103 -3.76 -3.57 14.84
CA LEU A 103 -3.14 -3.92 16.12
C LEU A 103 -1.88 -4.71 15.83
N GLU A 104 -0.73 -4.14 16.19
CA GLU A 104 0.55 -4.84 16.16
C GLU A 104 0.83 -5.42 17.53
N PHE A 105 0.85 -6.75 17.64
CA PHE A 105 1.11 -7.46 18.89
C PHE A 105 2.54 -8.00 18.90
N PHE A 106 3.39 -7.39 19.72
CA PHE A 106 4.79 -7.73 19.84
C PHE A 106 4.98 -8.85 20.85
N CYS A 107 5.56 -9.97 20.44
CA CYS A 107 5.87 -11.11 21.30
C CYS A 107 7.34 -11.53 21.15
N LYS A 108 7.81 -12.40 22.04
CA LYS A 108 9.12 -13.05 21.85
C LYS A 108 9.01 -14.04 20.68
N PRO A 109 10.04 -14.15 19.82
CA PRO A 109 10.14 -15.26 18.86
C PRO A 109 9.99 -16.60 19.60
N GLY A 110 9.24 -17.51 18.98
CA GLY A 110 9.00 -18.86 19.50
C GLY A 110 10.20 -19.78 19.40
#